data_AF-A0A1B9B1A2-F1
#
_entry.id   AF-A0A1B9B1A2-F1
#
_cell.length_a   1.000
_cell.length_b   1.000
_cell.length_c   1.000
_cell.angle_alpha   90.00
_cell.angle_beta   90.00
_cell.angle_gamma   90.00
#
_symmetry.space_group_name_H-M   'P 1'
#
loop_
_entity.id
_entity.type
_entity.pdbx_description
1 polymer ?
#
loop_
_entity_poly.entity_id
_entity_poly.type
_entity_poly.pdbx_seq_one_letter_code
_entity_poly.pdbx_strand_id
1 'polypeptide(L)'
;MNKRISVFLIIAMFFTIVSGCSGDSSSKEAKMSLIQSVDQDPVYLGDHSKAPLEKIKEKVASHKEIYDVAVVQKNKDILVAYKVKHMQRFRMKSIESKLDKELKKSFKSFDFTVSSDMKIFLETVELIVNVKDKGYSKKKAGKWFDKIMKLQKDMA
;
A
#
# COMPACT_ATOMS: atom_id res chain seq x y z
N MET A 1 7.90 -13.28 57.17
CA MET A 1 8.09 -13.29 55.70
C MET A 1 8.00 -11.85 55.20
N ASN A 2 9.12 -11.30 54.73
CA ASN A 2 9.37 -9.87 54.75
C ASN A 2 8.49 -9.16 53.71
N LYS A 3 7.62 -8.23 54.12
CA LYS A 3 6.74 -7.46 53.21
C LYS A 3 7.51 -6.78 52.07
N ARG A 4 8.79 -6.46 52.28
CA ARG A 4 9.70 -5.91 51.26
C ARG A 4 10.05 -6.93 50.15
N ILE A 5 10.13 -8.22 50.48
CA ILE A 5 10.38 -9.32 49.52
C ILE A 5 9.12 -9.60 48.70
N SER A 6 7.92 -9.54 49.31
CA SER A 6 6.65 -9.67 48.57
C SER A 6 6.40 -8.54 47.58
N VAL A 7 6.79 -7.30 47.90
CA VAL A 7 6.66 -6.16 46.97
C VAL A 7 7.64 -6.30 45.79
N PHE A 8 8.87 -6.79 46.04
CA PHE A 8 9.85 -7.04 44.98
C PHE A 8 9.40 -8.13 43.99
N LEU A 9 8.74 -9.18 44.48
CA LEU A 9 8.17 -10.25 43.64
C LEU A 9 7.02 -9.77 42.74
N ILE A 10 6.20 -8.83 43.21
CA ILE A 10 5.09 -8.25 42.42
C ILE A 10 5.59 -7.31 41.33
N ILE A 11 6.66 -6.55 41.59
CA ILE A 11 7.29 -5.66 40.59
C ILE A 11 8.04 -6.46 39.52
N ALA A 12 8.69 -7.56 39.88
CA ALA A 12 9.39 -8.43 38.94
C ALA A 12 8.42 -9.17 37.98
N MET A 13 7.20 -9.49 38.44
CA MET A 13 6.18 -10.16 37.62
C MET A 13 5.54 -9.23 36.56
N PHE A 14 5.65 -7.91 36.72
CA PHE A 14 5.16 -6.95 35.74
C PHE A 14 6.15 -6.74 34.56
N PHE A 15 7.41 -7.16 34.71
CA PHE A 15 8.47 -6.94 33.70
C PHE A 15 8.58 -8.04 32.64
N THR A 16 7.92 -9.19 32.82
CA THR A 16 8.07 -10.34 31.90
C THR A 16 7.07 -10.34 30.73
N ILE A 17 6.21 -9.32 30.61
CA ILE A 17 5.20 -9.24 29.54
C ILE A 17 5.77 -8.60 28.25
N VAL A 18 7.02 -8.10 28.26
CA VAL A 18 7.69 -7.54 27.06
C VAL A 18 8.67 -8.54 26.46
N SER A 19 8.21 -9.76 26.20
CA SER A 19 8.86 -10.64 25.21
C SER A 19 8.02 -10.61 23.94
N GLY A 20 8.11 -9.48 23.23
CA GLY A 20 7.56 -9.33 21.90
C GLY A 20 8.31 -10.25 20.94
N CYS A 21 7.56 -11.13 20.28
CA CYS A 21 8.04 -12.07 19.28
C CYS A 21 8.84 -11.36 18.17
N SER A 22 10.12 -11.70 18.01
CA SER A 22 10.96 -11.27 16.89
C SER A 22 10.47 -11.91 15.59
N GLY A 23 9.50 -11.26 14.95
CA GLY A 23 9.03 -11.61 13.61
C GLY A 23 9.84 -10.89 12.54
N ASP A 24 10.73 -11.65 11.88
CA ASP A 24 11.46 -11.37 10.63
C ASP A 24 11.74 -9.87 10.38
N SER A 25 12.81 -9.37 11.00
CA SER A 25 13.22 -7.96 11.00
C SER A 25 13.80 -7.51 9.66
N SER A 26 14.52 -8.39 8.94
CA SER A 26 15.27 -8.02 7.73
C SER A 26 14.35 -7.59 6.58
N SER A 27 13.22 -8.27 6.39
CA SER A 27 12.23 -7.90 5.36
C SER A 27 11.40 -6.68 5.75
N LYS A 28 11.14 -6.48 7.05
CA LYS A 28 10.40 -5.31 7.56
C LYS A 28 11.21 -4.03 7.50
N GLU A 29 12.48 -4.04 7.86
CA GLU A 29 13.34 -2.85 7.83
C GLU A 29 13.53 -2.33 6.39
N ALA A 30 13.75 -3.26 5.44
CA ALA A 30 13.79 -2.92 4.01
C ALA A 30 12.43 -2.43 3.50
N LYS A 31 11.31 -2.99 3.95
CA LYS A 31 9.98 -2.47 3.59
C LYS A 31 9.70 -1.11 4.23
N MET A 32 10.16 -0.86 5.45
CA MET A 32 9.95 0.39 6.19
C MET A 32 10.67 1.58 5.55
N SER A 33 11.86 1.39 4.96
CA SER A 33 12.53 2.44 4.20
C SER A 33 11.79 2.78 2.89
N LEU A 34 11.10 1.82 2.28
CA LEU A 34 10.24 2.05 1.09
C LEU A 34 8.93 2.79 1.43
N ILE A 35 8.48 2.73 2.69
CA ILE A 35 7.23 3.36 3.19
C ILE A 35 7.40 4.85 3.52
N GLN A 36 8.64 5.34 3.56
CA GLN A 36 8.96 6.73 3.92
C GLN A 36 8.65 7.68 2.75
N SER A 37 7.36 7.93 2.50
CA SER A 37 6.78 8.86 1.50
C SER A 37 7.71 9.15 0.32
N VAL A 38 7.95 8.14 -0.50
CA VAL A 38 8.66 8.31 -1.74
C VAL A 38 7.57 8.55 -2.77
N ASP A 39 7.51 9.75 -3.33
CA ASP A 39 6.65 10.07 -4.45
C ASP A 39 6.97 9.10 -5.61
N GLN A 40 6.25 7.97 -5.68
CA GLN A 40 6.60 6.87 -6.58
C GLN A 40 6.06 7.15 -7.97
N ASP A 41 6.92 7.27 -8.97
CA ASP A 41 6.45 7.36 -10.36
C ASP A 41 5.54 6.15 -10.70
N PRO A 42 4.41 6.39 -11.38
CA PRO A 42 3.55 5.32 -11.82
C PRO A 42 4.28 4.38 -12.79
N VAL A 43 3.93 3.10 -12.74
CA VAL A 43 4.59 2.06 -13.54
C VAL A 43 3.60 1.40 -14.50
N TYR A 44 4.05 1.16 -15.73
CA TYR A 44 3.35 0.36 -16.71
C TYR A 44 4.03 -0.99 -16.96
N LEU A 45 3.28 -2.08 -16.79
CA LEU A 45 3.74 -3.46 -16.92
C LEU A 45 3.46 -4.03 -18.32
N GLY A 46 4.04 -3.41 -19.34
CA GLY A 46 3.92 -3.87 -20.72
C GLY A 46 4.96 -3.24 -21.64
N ASP A 47 4.67 -3.24 -22.95
CA ASP A 47 5.57 -2.64 -23.95
C ASP A 47 5.23 -1.18 -24.27
N HIS A 48 3.94 -0.84 -24.35
CA HIS A 48 3.48 0.54 -24.54
C HIS A 48 2.25 0.89 -23.71
N SER A 49 2.31 1.94 -22.90
CA SER A 49 1.12 2.53 -22.27
C SER A 49 0.56 3.65 -23.14
N LYS A 50 -0.77 3.71 -23.23
CA LYS A 50 -1.50 4.88 -23.72
C LYS A 50 -2.23 5.64 -22.59
N ALA A 51 -2.10 5.18 -21.35
CA ALA A 51 -2.77 5.80 -20.22
C ALA A 51 -1.99 7.02 -19.72
N PRO A 52 -2.66 8.13 -19.38
CA PRO A 52 -2.02 9.28 -18.79
C PRO A 52 -1.79 9.03 -17.28
N LEU A 53 -0.91 8.08 -16.94
CA LEU A 53 -0.72 7.60 -15.56
C LEU A 53 -0.31 8.71 -14.58
N GLU A 54 0.52 9.65 -15.02
CA GLU A 54 0.87 10.83 -14.22
C GLU A 54 -0.36 11.67 -13.87
N LYS A 55 -1.22 11.93 -14.86
CA LYS A 55 -2.46 12.68 -14.63
C LYS A 55 -3.41 11.93 -13.71
N ILE A 56 -3.46 10.60 -13.79
CA ILE A 56 -4.25 9.76 -12.88
C ILE A 56 -3.73 9.91 -11.45
N LYS A 57 -2.41 9.77 -11.25
CA LYS A 57 -1.76 9.92 -9.95
C LYS A 57 -1.98 11.32 -9.38
N GLU A 58 -1.69 12.36 -10.14
CA GLU A 58 -1.88 13.77 -9.76
C GLU A 58 -3.33 14.02 -9.35
N LYS A 59 -4.29 13.53 -10.14
CA LYS A 59 -5.71 13.68 -9.85
C LYS A 59 -6.07 13.08 -8.49
N VAL A 60 -5.63 11.87 -8.19
CA VAL A 60 -5.88 11.22 -6.89
C VAL A 60 -5.15 11.94 -5.75
N ALA A 61 -3.89 12.31 -5.96
CA ALA A 61 -3.07 13.01 -4.98
C ALA A 61 -3.61 14.41 -4.62
N SER A 62 -4.33 15.06 -5.54
CA SER A 62 -4.96 16.36 -5.30
C SER A 62 -6.06 16.36 -4.23
N HIS A 63 -6.58 15.18 -3.86
CA HIS A 63 -7.58 15.06 -2.81
C HIS A 63 -6.93 15.28 -1.43
N LYS A 64 -7.44 16.26 -0.68
CA LYS A 64 -6.92 16.63 0.65
C LYS A 64 -6.89 15.47 1.65
N GLU A 65 -7.73 14.46 1.48
CA GLU A 65 -7.80 13.27 2.33
C GLU A 65 -6.67 12.26 2.09
N ILE A 66 -6.00 12.37 0.95
CA ILE A 66 -4.97 11.45 0.49
C ILE A 66 -3.60 11.91 1.02
N TYR A 67 -2.82 10.94 1.48
CA TYR A 67 -1.46 11.13 1.96
C TYR A 67 -0.43 10.71 0.91
N ASP A 68 -0.67 9.59 0.22
CA ASP A 68 0.25 9.04 -0.78
C ASP A 68 -0.51 8.17 -1.79
N VAL A 69 0.05 7.98 -2.99
CA VAL A 69 -0.58 7.29 -4.13
C VAL A 69 0.44 6.46 -4.90
N ALA A 70 0.10 5.19 -5.13
CA ALA A 70 0.83 4.28 -6.00
C ALA A 70 -0.09 3.84 -7.15
N VAL A 71 0.37 4.02 -8.39
CA VAL A 71 -0.40 3.66 -9.59
C VAL A 71 0.39 2.67 -10.43
N VAL A 72 -0.22 1.53 -10.73
CA VAL A 72 0.35 0.52 -11.62
C VAL A 72 -0.68 0.14 -12.66
N GLN A 73 -0.25 0.08 -13.93
CA GLN A 73 -1.08 -0.37 -15.02
C GLN A 73 -0.54 -1.67 -15.61
N LYS A 74 -1.46 -2.59 -15.93
CA LYS A 74 -1.21 -3.76 -16.77
C LYS A 74 -2.30 -3.85 -17.82
N ASN A 75 -1.94 -3.78 -19.11
CA ASN A 75 -2.91 -3.73 -20.21
C ASN A 75 -3.93 -2.59 -20.02
N LYS A 76 -5.23 -2.90 -19.89
CA LYS A 76 -6.30 -1.93 -19.61
C LYS A 76 -6.57 -1.74 -18.12
N ASP A 77 -6.10 -2.64 -17.28
CA ASP A 77 -6.32 -2.60 -15.84
C ASP A 77 -5.37 -1.59 -15.20
N ILE A 78 -5.93 -0.69 -14.39
CA ILE A 78 -5.20 0.31 -13.63
C ILE A 78 -5.52 0.11 -12.15
N LEU A 79 -4.51 -0.28 -11.38
CA LEU A 79 -4.56 -0.30 -9.93
C LEU A 79 -4.11 1.05 -9.40
N VAL A 80 -4.99 1.70 -8.63
CA VAL A 80 -4.71 2.92 -7.88
C VAL A 80 -4.81 2.58 -6.39
N ALA A 81 -3.66 2.33 -5.77
CA ALA A 81 -3.57 2.11 -4.33
C ALA A 81 -3.16 3.41 -3.65
N TYR A 82 -3.79 3.76 -2.54
CA TYR A 82 -3.52 5.04 -1.88
C TYR A 82 -3.60 4.95 -0.37
N LYS A 83 -2.82 5.80 0.29
CA LYS A 83 -2.80 5.96 1.73
C LYS A 83 -3.68 7.14 2.12
N VAL A 84 -4.68 6.89 2.97
CA VAL A 84 -5.54 7.96 3.52
C VAL A 84 -4.90 8.56 4.76
N LYS A 85 -4.99 9.89 4.91
CA LYS A 85 -4.55 10.59 6.13
C LYS A 85 -5.24 10.00 7.36
N HIS A 86 -4.51 9.91 8.48
CA HIS A 86 -5.02 9.28 9.71
C HIS A 86 -6.38 9.84 10.15
N MET A 87 -6.52 11.17 10.11
CA MET A 87 -7.76 11.88 10.47
C MET A 87 -8.90 11.72 9.44
N GLN A 88 -8.74 10.93 8.39
CA GLN A 88 -9.78 10.70 7.37
C GLN A 88 -10.12 9.21 7.21
N ARG A 89 -9.52 8.33 8.03
CA ARG A 89 -9.71 6.87 7.94
C ARG A 89 -11.15 6.43 8.16
N PHE A 90 -11.92 7.16 8.96
CA PHE A 90 -13.34 6.88 9.18
C PHE A 90 -14.22 7.07 7.92
N ARG A 91 -13.68 7.71 6.86
CA ARG A 91 -14.38 7.96 5.59
C ARG A 91 -13.83 7.15 4.41
N MET A 92 -12.96 6.16 4.65
CA MET A 92 -12.27 5.42 3.59
C MET A 92 -13.21 4.88 2.50
N LYS A 93 -14.29 4.17 2.88
CA LYS A 93 -15.28 3.66 1.90
C LYS A 93 -15.89 4.76 1.03
N SER A 94 -16.19 5.92 1.62
CA SER A 94 -16.77 7.06 0.88
C SER A 94 -15.74 7.71 -0.05
N ILE A 95 -14.48 7.79 0.37
CA ILE A 95 -13.36 8.30 -0.43
C ILE A 95 -13.12 7.36 -1.62
N GLU A 96 -13.11 6.05 -1.38
CA GLU A 96 -12.92 5.03 -2.39
C GLU A 96 -14.01 5.07 -3.46
N SER A 97 -15.28 5.09 -3.05
CA SER A 97 -16.41 5.21 -4.00
C SER A 97 -16.36 6.52 -4.81
N LYS A 98 -15.93 7.63 -4.19
CA LYS A 98 -15.76 8.90 -4.87
C LYS A 98 -14.66 8.81 -5.94
N LEU A 99 -13.48 8.31 -5.57
CA LEU A 99 -12.34 8.16 -6.47
C LEU A 99 -12.65 7.21 -7.63
N ASP A 100 -13.29 6.07 -7.36
CA ASP A 100 -13.67 5.10 -8.39
C ASP A 100 -14.55 5.74 -9.48
N LYS A 101 -15.63 6.43 -9.05
CA LYS A 101 -16.55 7.13 -9.96
C LYS A 101 -15.84 8.21 -10.75
N GLU A 102 -14.99 8.98 -10.08
CA GLU A 102 -14.28 10.10 -10.65
C GLU A 102 -13.25 9.67 -11.70
N LEU A 103 -12.51 8.59 -11.45
CA LEU A 103 -11.54 8.04 -12.39
C LEU A 103 -12.24 7.40 -13.60
N LYS A 104 -13.27 6.58 -13.38
CA LYS A 104 -14.07 5.98 -14.46
C LYS A 104 -14.72 7.03 -15.36
N LYS A 105 -15.16 8.17 -14.80
CA LYS A 105 -15.73 9.28 -15.57
C LYS A 105 -14.69 10.00 -16.42
N SER A 106 -13.50 10.24 -15.89
CA SER A 106 -12.42 10.98 -16.57
C SER A 106 -11.63 10.14 -17.55
N PHE A 107 -11.53 8.83 -17.35
CA PHE A 107 -10.63 7.94 -18.09
C PHE A 107 -11.37 6.67 -18.54
N LYS A 108 -12.41 6.84 -19.36
CA LYS A 108 -13.36 5.76 -19.73
C LYS A 108 -12.75 4.56 -20.49
N SER A 109 -11.52 4.67 -20.98
CA SER A 109 -10.87 3.62 -21.78
C SER A 109 -10.14 2.57 -20.94
N PHE A 110 -10.16 2.70 -19.61
CA PHE A 110 -9.39 1.87 -18.68
C PHE A 110 -10.27 1.33 -17.56
N ASP A 111 -9.87 0.16 -17.05
CA ASP A 111 -10.56 -0.55 -15.99
C ASP A 111 -9.88 -0.24 -14.66
N PHE A 112 -10.55 0.54 -13.81
CA PHE A 112 -9.98 0.98 -12.54
C PHE A 112 -10.31 0.02 -11.40
N THR A 113 -9.28 -0.29 -10.62
CA THR A 113 -9.41 -0.81 -9.25
C THR A 113 -8.75 0.18 -8.32
N VAL A 114 -9.54 0.74 -7.41
CA VAL A 114 -9.07 1.67 -6.38
C VAL A 114 -9.03 0.96 -5.03
N SER A 115 -8.00 1.21 -4.23
CA SER A 115 -7.91 0.58 -2.91
C SER A 115 -7.26 1.49 -1.89
N SER A 116 -7.97 1.71 -0.78
CA SER A 116 -7.46 2.37 0.42
C SER A 116 -6.77 1.41 1.40
N ASP A 117 -6.79 0.09 1.12
CA ASP A 117 -6.20 -0.92 1.98
C ASP A 117 -4.68 -0.79 2.05
N MET A 118 -4.14 -0.79 3.28
CA MET A 118 -2.71 -0.58 3.53
C MET A 118 -1.86 -1.70 2.92
N LYS A 119 -2.30 -2.95 2.99
CA LYS A 119 -1.54 -4.08 2.43
C LYS A 119 -1.47 -3.98 0.91
N ILE A 120 -2.58 -3.63 0.25
CA ILE A 120 -2.60 -3.38 -1.20
C ILE A 120 -1.65 -2.24 -1.57
N PHE A 121 -1.65 -1.14 -0.80
CA PHE A 121 -0.72 -0.03 -1.01
C PHE A 121 0.75 -0.47 -0.91
N LEU A 122 1.11 -1.20 0.15
CA LEU A 122 2.49 -1.66 0.36
C LEU A 122 2.98 -2.60 -0.74
N GLU A 123 2.18 -3.60 -1.12
CA GLU A 123 2.51 -4.53 -2.20
C GLU A 123 2.66 -3.80 -3.55
N THR A 124 1.84 -2.77 -3.78
CA THR A 124 1.92 -1.94 -4.99
C THR A 124 3.20 -1.11 -5.03
N VAL A 125 3.58 -0.48 -3.91
CA VAL A 125 4.86 0.25 -3.79
C VAL A 125 6.04 -0.70 -3.99
N GLU A 126 6.01 -1.87 -3.36
CA GLU A 126 7.06 -2.88 -3.49
C GLU A 126 7.20 -3.35 -4.95
N LEU A 127 6.08 -3.56 -5.66
CA LEU A 127 6.06 -3.85 -7.08
C LEU A 127 6.72 -2.74 -7.91
N ILE A 128 6.38 -1.47 -7.66
CA ILE A 128 6.96 -0.32 -8.36
C ILE A 128 8.48 -0.29 -8.18
N VAL A 129 8.96 -0.41 -6.94
CA VAL A 129 10.38 -0.39 -6.59
C VAL A 129 11.13 -1.52 -7.31
N ASN A 130 10.59 -2.73 -7.26
CA ASN A 130 11.21 -3.89 -7.91
C ASN A 130 11.26 -3.73 -9.44
N VAL A 131 10.24 -3.14 -10.07
CA VAL A 131 10.22 -2.96 -11.53
C VAL A 131 11.21 -1.88 -11.99
N LYS A 132 11.55 -0.92 -11.13
CA LYS A 132 12.60 0.07 -11.39
C LYS A 132 14.02 -0.52 -11.29
N ASP A 133 14.19 -1.67 -10.65
CA ASP A 133 15.50 -2.35 -10.54
C ASP A 133 15.92 -3.04 -11.85
N LYS A 134 17.20 -2.92 -12.20
CA LYS A 134 17.75 -3.43 -13.47
C LYS A 134 17.82 -4.95 -13.42
N GLY A 135 16.89 -5.61 -14.08
CA GLY A 135 16.86 -7.08 -14.22
C GLY A 135 15.57 -7.72 -13.76
N TYR A 136 14.61 -6.95 -13.23
CA TYR A 136 13.32 -7.49 -12.85
C TYR A 136 12.49 -7.90 -14.07
N SER A 137 12.08 -9.17 -14.12
CA SER A 137 11.33 -9.70 -15.26
C SER A 137 9.92 -9.11 -15.35
N LYS A 138 9.55 -8.59 -16.52
CA LYS A 138 8.16 -8.15 -16.82
C LYS A 138 7.12 -9.22 -16.50
N LYS A 139 7.44 -10.50 -16.77
CA LYS A 139 6.57 -11.64 -16.46
C LYS A 139 6.34 -11.81 -14.95
N LYS A 140 7.39 -11.61 -14.15
CA LYS A 140 7.29 -11.67 -12.68
C LYS A 140 6.44 -10.51 -12.14
N ALA A 141 6.66 -9.31 -12.68
CA ALA A 141 5.87 -8.12 -12.33
C ALA A 141 4.38 -8.31 -12.66
N GLY A 142 4.07 -8.81 -13.86
CA GLY A 142 2.70 -9.08 -14.28
C GLY A 142 1.99 -10.13 -13.41
N LYS A 143 2.70 -11.17 -12.95
CA LYS A 143 2.14 -12.16 -12.00
C LYS A 143 1.91 -11.58 -10.61
N TRP A 144 2.81 -10.71 -10.13
CA TRP A 144 2.63 -10.05 -8.85
C TRP A 144 1.44 -9.10 -8.90
N PHE A 145 1.31 -8.31 -9.96
CA PHE A 145 0.13 -7.48 -10.19
C PHE A 145 -1.17 -8.29 -10.10
N ASP A 146 -1.27 -9.43 -10.79
CA ASP A 146 -2.45 -10.30 -10.73
C ASP A 146 -2.74 -10.80 -9.32
N LYS A 147 -1.70 -11.11 -8.54
CA LYS A 147 -1.83 -11.49 -7.13
C LYS A 147 -2.38 -10.36 -6.28
N ILE A 148 -1.94 -9.11 -6.51
CA ILE A 148 -2.46 -7.93 -5.80
C ILE A 148 -3.94 -7.72 -6.15
N MET A 149 -4.30 -7.81 -7.44
CA MET A 149 -5.69 -7.67 -7.89
C MET A 149 -6.60 -8.76 -7.28
N LYS A 150 -6.13 -10.00 -7.24
CA LYS A 150 -6.84 -11.10 -6.59
C LYS A 150 -7.01 -10.84 -5.08
N LEU A 151 -5.95 -10.43 -4.40
CA LEU A 151 -5.99 -10.10 -2.98
C LEU A 151 -6.98 -8.98 -2.69
N GLN A 152 -7.01 -7.93 -3.52
CA GLN A 152 -7.98 -6.84 -3.39
C GLN A 152 -9.41 -7.35 -3.53
N LYS A 153 -9.68 -8.20 -4.52
CA LYS A 153 -11.02 -8.77 -4.75
C LYS A 153 -11.48 -9.68 -3.60
N ASP A 154 -10.56 -10.43 -2.98
CA ASP A 154 -10.89 -11.31 -1.86
C ASP A 154 -11.19 -10.53 -0.56
N MET A 155 -10.75 -9.28 -0.47
CA MET A 155 -10.96 -8.40 0.70
C MET A 155 -12.09 -7.37 0.50
N ALA A 156 -12.55 -7.18 -0.74
CA ALA A 156 -13.62 -6.25 -1.13
C ALA A 156 -15.01 -6.79 -0.78
#